data_AF-A0A1V5GXY2-F1
#
_entry.id   AF-A0A1V5GXY2-F1
#
_cell.length_a   1.000
_cell.length_b   1.000
_cell.length_c   1.000
_cell.angle_alpha   90.00
_cell.angle_beta   90.00
_cell.angle_gamma   90.00
#
_symmetry.space_group_name_H-M   'P 1'
#
loop_
_entity.id
_entity.type
_entity.pdbx_description
1 polymer ?
#
loop_
_entity_poly.entity_id
_entity_poly.type
_entity_poly.pdbx_seq_one_letter_code
_entity_poly.pdbx_strand_id
1 'polypeptide(L)'
;MSWTTAIADFRTQANDGPTDKLRHRKKVFGVQDSVNTVFKTLEFRRITDFTAPTGVTGVFVNNALVTVTADDFDVGEFNVETAPADGDELVCTYYIQFFLDTEISLFLNLATQWLGFGEDFTNVGVGFRPAAIQYAIYEGFNKLAMKWHENQSQTFRLEDAPNKENIEYLNWMNATADNALKRATELRDNNYTRQGQSKAPLFKVAGGRVQNTTPMR
;
A
#
# COMPACT_ATOMS: atom_id res chain seq x y z
N MET A 1 -15.13 17.92 8.19
CA MET A 1 -13.76 18.13 7.71
C MET A 1 -13.73 17.77 6.24
N SER A 2 -13.66 18.78 5.36
CA SER A 2 -13.51 18.62 3.92
C SER A 2 -12.01 18.67 3.64
N TRP A 3 -11.40 17.53 3.32
CA TRP A 3 -10.02 17.52 2.84
C TRP A 3 -9.99 18.01 1.39
N THR A 4 -8.90 18.64 0.97
CA THR A 4 -8.81 19.45 -0.25
C THR A 4 -8.93 18.63 -1.55
N THR A 5 -8.52 17.35 -1.55
CA THR A 5 -8.66 16.44 -2.71
C THR A 5 -8.88 14.99 -2.25
N ALA A 6 -9.51 14.16 -3.11
CA ALA A 6 -9.73 12.74 -2.86
C ALA A 6 -8.42 11.94 -2.65
N ILE A 7 -7.34 12.37 -3.31
CA ILE A 7 -6.00 11.79 -3.18
C ILE A 7 -5.41 12.11 -1.79
N ALA A 8 -5.53 13.34 -1.32
CA ALA A 8 -5.08 13.72 0.02
C ALA A 8 -5.87 12.98 1.11
N ASP A 9 -7.18 12.79 0.90
CA ASP A 9 -8.05 11.97 1.74
C ASP A 9 -7.57 10.53 1.84
N PHE A 10 -7.28 9.91 0.70
CA PHE A 10 -6.72 8.55 0.63
C PHE A 10 -5.38 8.47 1.38
N ARG A 11 -4.44 9.37 1.09
CA ARG A 11 -3.09 9.36 1.70
C ARG A 11 -3.17 9.48 3.22
N THR A 12 -4.04 10.35 3.72
CA THR A 12 -4.24 10.54 5.15
C THR A 12 -4.79 9.26 5.81
N GLN A 13 -5.78 8.61 5.20
CA GLN A 13 -6.38 7.39 5.74
C GLN A 13 -5.46 6.17 5.62
N ALA A 14 -4.64 6.10 4.57
CA ALA A 14 -3.65 5.04 4.36
C ALA A 14 -2.32 5.28 5.10
N ASN A 15 -2.21 6.39 5.86
CA ASN A 15 -0.97 6.84 6.52
C ASN A 15 0.22 6.89 5.54
N ASP A 16 -0.01 7.36 4.31
CA ASP A 16 0.92 7.39 3.17
C ASP A 16 1.28 8.82 2.75
N GLY A 17 1.41 9.71 3.73
CA GLY A 17 2.05 11.01 3.58
C GLY A 17 3.56 10.88 3.33
N PRO A 18 4.20 11.96 2.84
CA PRO A 18 5.61 11.96 2.44
C PRO A 18 6.60 11.74 3.60
N THR A 19 6.15 11.93 4.84
CA THR A 19 6.99 11.82 6.05
C THR A 19 6.51 10.74 7.02
N ASP A 20 5.46 9.99 6.66
CA ASP A 20 4.77 9.11 7.63
C ASP A 20 5.54 7.81 7.90
N LYS A 21 6.37 7.38 6.95
CA LYS A 21 7.07 6.09 7.00
C LYS A 21 8.58 6.28 6.93
N LEU A 22 9.21 6.44 8.10
CA LEU A 22 10.66 6.50 8.24
C LEU A 22 11.25 5.09 8.39
N ARG A 23 12.24 4.76 7.56
CA ARG A 23 13.17 3.65 7.79
C ARG A 23 14.43 4.23 8.42
N HIS A 24 14.62 4.01 9.72
CA HIS A 24 15.78 4.52 10.44
C HIS A 24 16.88 3.48 10.52
N ARG A 25 18.11 3.86 10.12
CA ARG A 25 19.32 3.02 10.19
C ARG A 25 19.11 1.59 9.70
N LYS A 26 18.43 1.45 8.57
CA LYS A 26 18.21 0.15 7.94
C LYS A 26 19.49 -0.30 7.25
N LYS A 27 19.90 -1.55 7.47
CA LYS A 27 21.01 -2.17 6.74
C LYS A 27 20.70 -2.29 5.25
N VAL A 28 21.74 -2.17 4.44
CA VAL A 28 21.65 -2.24 2.97
C VAL A 28 22.23 -3.53 2.45
N PHE A 29 21.87 -3.88 1.22
CA PHE A 29 22.35 -5.08 0.54
C PHE A 29 23.54 -4.72 -0.35
N GLY A 30 24.52 -5.61 -0.38
CA GLY A 30 25.77 -5.45 -1.11
C GLY A 30 26.93 -6.05 -0.32
N VAL A 31 27.95 -6.54 -1.02
CA VAL A 31 29.18 -6.99 -0.36
C VAL A 31 29.99 -5.77 0.03
N GLN A 32 30.57 -5.78 1.23
CA GLN A 32 31.45 -4.71 1.72
C GLN A 32 32.89 -5.27 1.73
N ASP A 33 33.58 -5.15 0.60
CA ASP A 33 34.91 -5.74 0.38
C ASP A 33 35.98 -4.68 0.07
N SER A 34 35.74 -3.42 0.43
CA SER A 34 36.59 -2.27 0.08
C SER A 34 36.71 -1.96 -1.42
N VAL A 35 35.95 -2.67 -2.27
CA VAL A 35 35.94 -2.48 -3.73
C VAL A 35 34.55 -2.12 -4.23
N ASN A 36 33.52 -2.78 -3.70
CA ASN A 36 32.15 -2.55 -4.10
C ASN A 36 31.66 -1.17 -3.62
N THR A 37 31.14 -0.39 -4.56
CA THR A 37 30.58 0.94 -4.33
C THR A 37 29.06 0.97 -4.52
N VAL A 38 28.47 -0.11 -5.03
CA VAL A 38 27.05 -0.21 -5.36
C VAL A 38 26.31 -0.95 -4.26
N PHE A 39 25.26 -0.33 -3.73
CA PHE A 39 24.44 -0.89 -2.67
C PHE A 39 22.96 -0.71 -2.96
N LYS A 40 22.13 -1.56 -2.37
CA LYS A 40 20.70 -1.58 -2.63
C LYS A 40 19.86 -1.56 -1.36
N THR A 41 18.82 -0.74 -1.38
CA THR A 41 17.70 -0.78 -0.44
C THR A 41 16.61 -1.68 -1.01
N LEU A 42 16.05 -2.58 -0.20
CA LEU A 42 15.00 -3.53 -0.64
C LEU A 42 13.62 -2.90 -0.88
N GLU A 43 13.47 -1.59 -0.70
CA GLU A 43 12.16 -0.94 -0.76
C GLU A 43 11.90 -0.43 -2.19
N PHE A 44 10.71 -0.69 -2.72
CA PHE A 44 10.38 -0.43 -4.12
C PHE A 44 10.18 1.04 -4.48
N ARG A 45 10.06 1.92 -3.48
CA ARG A 45 9.68 3.33 -3.65
C ARG A 45 10.20 4.18 -2.50
N ARG A 46 11.37 4.78 -2.71
CA ARG A 46 11.96 5.75 -1.79
C ARG A 46 11.60 7.16 -2.25
N ILE A 47 11.34 8.05 -1.30
CA ILE A 47 11.05 9.47 -1.59
C ILE A 47 12.33 10.31 -1.45
N THR A 48 13.18 9.92 -0.51
CA THR A 48 14.41 10.64 -0.21
C THR A 48 15.46 10.36 -1.29
N ASP A 49 16.06 11.42 -1.83
CA ASP A 49 17.27 11.34 -2.63
C ASP A 49 18.50 11.34 -1.71
N PHE A 50 19.41 10.39 -1.91
CA PHE A 50 20.65 10.28 -1.14
C PHE A 50 21.78 11.18 -1.66
N THR A 51 21.68 11.76 -2.86
CA THR A 51 22.66 12.72 -3.38
C THR A 51 22.59 14.08 -2.67
N ALA A 52 21.44 14.41 -2.09
CA ALA A 52 21.21 15.63 -1.31
C ALA A 52 20.67 15.30 0.10
N PRO A 53 21.51 14.71 0.99
CA PRO A 53 21.04 14.26 2.29
C PRO A 53 20.55 15.45 3.13
N THR A 54 19.28 15.43 3.53
CA THR A 54 18.76 16.32 4.58
C THR A 54 19.14 15.76 5.94
N GLY A 55 19.50 16.57 6.94
CA GLY A 55 20.28 16.16 8.13
C GLY A 55 19.81 14.95 8.97
N VAL A 56 18.63 14.37 8.72
CA VAL A 56 18.14 13.13 9.36
C VAL A 56 18.18 11.93 8.40
N THR A 57 18.19 12.16 7.09
CA THR A 57 18.14 11.14 6.02
C THR A 57 19.44 11.07 5.23
N GLY A 58 19.92 9.88 4.93
CA GLY A 58 21.14 9.68 4.17
C GLY A 58 21.74 8.31 4.39
N VAL A 59 22.94 8.12 3.83
CA VAL A 59 23.74 6.91 3.96
C VAL A 59 24.83 7.13 4.99
N PHE A 60 25.01 6.17 5.89
CA PHE A 60 25.95 6.24 7.00
C PHE A 60 26.86 5.01 7.01
N VAL A 61 28.16 5.23 7.11
CA VAL A 61 29.18 4.20 7.38
C VAL A 61 29.70 4.43 8.79
N ASN A 62 29.58 3.44 9.67
CA ASN A 62 30.01 3.54 11.07
C ASN A 62 29.49 4.82 11.77
N ASN A 63 28.23 5.18 11.49
CA ASN A 63 27.54 6.36 12.01
C ASN A 63 28.06 7.74 11.49
N ALA A 64 28.95 7.76 10.50
CA ALA A 64 29.35 8.96 9.77
C ALA A 64 28.57 9.06 8.45
N LEU A 65 28.07 10.25 8.11
CA LEU A 65 27.35 10.50 6.85
C LEU A 65 28.33 10.38 5.68
N VAL A 66 27.93 9.66 4.62
CA VAL A 66 28.74 9.46 3.42
C VAL A 66 28.05 10.07 2.20
N THR A 67 28.86 10.62 1.29
CA THR A 67 28.40 11.17 0.01
C THR A 67 28.03 10.06 -0.96
N VAL A 68 26.85 10.19 -1.57
CA VAL A 68 26.35 9.31 -2.62
C VAL A 68 26.54 10.01 -3.97
N THR A 69 27.15 9.32 -4.93
CA THR A 69 27.49 9.87 -6.26
C THR A 69 26.39 9.68 -7.29
N ALA A 70 25.62 8.61 -7.17
CA ALA A 70 24.46 8.32 -7.99
C ALA A 70 23.39 7.61 -7.16
N ASP A 71 22.12 7.93 -7.40
CA ASP A 71 21.01 7.36 -6.65
C ASP A 71 19.82 7.10 -7.58
N ASP A 72 19.30 5.87 -7.54
CA ASP A 72 18.09 5.45 -8.22
C ASP A 72 17.01 5.15 -7.16
N PHE A 73 16.04 6.05 -7.05
CA PHE A 73 14.97 5.96 -6.06
C PHE A 73 13.86 4.95 -6.42
N ASP A 74 13.77 4.55 -7.68
CA ASP A 74 12.77 3.59 -8.17
C ASP A 74 13.20 2.15 -7.90
N VAL A 75 14.50 1.87 -8.11
CA VAL A 75 15.09 0.54 -7.86
C VAL A 75 15.63 0.44 -6.43
N GLY A 76 15.90 1.58 -5.79
CA GLY A 76 16.50 1.67 -4.46
C GLY A 76 18.02 1.41 -4.47
N GLU A 77 18.67 1.50 -5.63
CA GLU A 77 20.10 1.30 -5.83
C GLU A 77 20.85 2.63 -5.72
N PHE A 78 22.01 2.63 -5.08
CA PHE A 78 22.81 3.84 -4.91
C PHE A 78 24.31 3.53 -4.89
N ASN A 79 25.09 4.51 -5.33
CA ASN A 79 26.53 4.43 -5.43
C ASN A 79 27.20 5.34 -4.42
N VAL A 80 28.09 4.78 -3.62
CA VAL A 80 28.87 5.53 -2.63
C VAL A 80 30.19 5.97 -3.28
N GLU A 81 30.67 7.18 -2.96
CA GLU A 81 31.93 7.70 -3.51
C GLU A 81 33.15 6.87 -3.10
N THR A 82 33.20 6.43 -1.84
CA THR A 82 34.27 5.61 -1.29
C THR A 82 33.72 4.27 -0.84
N ALA A 83 34.30 3.17 -1.31
CA ALA A 83 33.90 1.83 -0.90
C ALA A 83 34.15 1.63 0.61
N PRO A 84 33.16 1.15 1.38
CA PRO A 84 33.33 0.85 2.80
C PRO A 84 34.31 -0.31 2.99
N ALA A 85 35.10 -0.27 4.06
CA ALA A 85 36.07 -1.31 4.37
C ALA A 85 35.39 -2.63 4.76
N ASP A 86 36.12 -3.73 4.65
CA ASP A 86 35.63 -5.02 5.14
C ASP A 86 35.40 -4.95 6.67
N GLY A 87 34.16 -5.25 7.08
CA GLY A 87 33.71 -5.15 8.47
C GLY A 87 33.02 -3.83 8.87
N ASP A 88 32.93 -2.83 7.99
CA ASP A 88 32.21 -1.59 8.27
C ASP A 88 30.68 -1.78 8.31
N GLU A 89 29.98 -1.03 9.16
CA GLU A 89 28.51 -1.05 9.17
C GLU A 89 27.93 0.04 8.25
N LEU A 90 27.33 -0.37 7.13
CA LEU A 90 26.62 0.51 6.19
C LEU A 90 25.12 0.47 6.47
N VAL A 91 24.57 1.61 6.89
CA VAL A 91 23.15 1.81 7.15
C VAL A 91 22.62 3.02 6.43
N CYS A 92 21.32 3.04 6.15
CA CYS A 92 20.67 4.17 5.52
C CYS A 92 19.39 4.58 6.26
N THR A 93 19.07 5.86 6.21
CA THR A 93 17.84 6.44 6.78
C THR A 93 17.06 7.17 5.69
N TYR A 94 15.80 6.80 5.47
CA TYR A 94 14.99 7.32 4.37
C TYR A 94 13.48 7.21 4.60
N TYR A 95 12.71 8.00 3.86
CA TYR A 95 11.25 7.91 3.80
C TYR A 95 10.78 7.07 2.61
N ILE A 96 9.69 6.34 2.81
CA ILE A 96 9.03 5.55 1.77
C ILE A 96 7.57 5.97 1.59
N GLN A 97 7.06 5.74 0.38
CA GLN A 97 5.65 5.85 0.04
C GLN A 97 5.22 4.56 -0.66
N PHE A 98 4.05 4.04 -0.31
CA PHE A 98 3.54 2.85 -0.95
C PHE A 98 2.85 3.16 -2.28
N PHE A 99 2.13 4.28 -2.35
CA PHE A 99 1.25 4.57 -3.49
C PHE A 99 1.69 5.82 -4.26
N LEU A 100 1.67 5.72 -5.58
CA LEU A 100 1.82 6.87 -6.47
C LEU A 100 0.47 7.55 -6.67
N ASP A 101 0.47 8.87 -6.91
CA ASP A 101 -0.78 9.62 -7.13
C ASP A 101 -1.59 9.05 -8.32
N THR A 102 -0.91 8.60 -9.37
CA THR A 102 -1.53 7.96 -10.54
C THR A 102 -2.23 6.65 -10.17
N GLU A 103 -1.65 5.85 -9.28
CA GLU A 103 -2.27 4.62 -8.80
C GLU A 103 -3.46 4.91 -7.88
N ILE A 104 -3.34 5.91 -7.01
CA ILE A 104 -4.42 6.34 -6.13
C ILE A 104 -5.63 6.76 -6.98
N SER A 105 -5.43 7.52 -8.05
CA SER A 105 -6.50 7.88 -8.99
C SER A 105 -7.16 6.65 -9.60
N LEU A 106 -6.40 5.62 -10.00
CA LEU A 106 -6.96 4.38 -10.53
C LEU A 106 -7.78 3.62 -9.48
N PHE A 107 -7.29 3.51 -8.23
CA PHE A 107 -8.03 2.85 -7.16
C PHE A 107 -9.33 3.59 -6.81
N LEU A 108 -9.31 4.93 -6.84
CA LEU A 108 -10.50 5.74 -6.64
C LEU A 108 -11.53 5.51 -7.76
N ASN A 109 -11.10 5.37 -9.01
CA ASN A 109 -11.99 5.06 -10.14
C ASN A 109 -12.55 3.62 -10.04
N LEU A 110 -11.78 2.65 -9.57
CA LEU A 110 -12.31 1.31 -9.29
C LEU A 110 -13.37 1.35 -8.17
N ALA A 111 -13.15 2.18 -7.15
CA ALA A 111 -14.12 2.39 -6.08
C ALA A 111 -15.41 3.05 -6.56
N THR A 112 -15.36 3.96 -7.53
CA THR A 112 -16.56 4.57 -8.11
C THR A 112 -17.37 3.58 -8.94
N GLN A 113 -16.67 2.73 -9.72
CA GLN A 113 -17.29 1.66 -10.49
C GLN A 113 -17.98 0.66 -9.55
N TRP A 114 -17.34 0.28 -8.44
CA TRP A 114 -17.92 -0.60 -7.43
C TRP A 114 -19.21 -0.05 -6.81
N LEU A 115 -19.29 1.26 -6.61
CA LEU A 115 -20.50 1.93 -6.12
C LEU A 115 -21.56 2.16 -7.21
N GLY A 116 -21.22 1.97 -8.49
CA GLY A 116 -22.12 2.17 -9.62
C GLY A 116 -22.27 3.62 -10.10
N PHE A 117 -21.36 4.53 -9.73
CA PHE A 117 -21.41 5.96 -10.13
C PHE A 117 -20.56 6.30 -11.38
N GLY A 118 -20.04 5.30 -12.08
CA GLY A 118 -19.18 5.47 -13.26
C GLY A 118 -17.69 5.56 -12.93
N GLU A 119 -16.91 6.25 -13.76
CA GLU A 119 -15.43 6.28 -13.69
C GLU A 119 -14.87 7.53 -13.01
N ASP A 120 -15.70 8.52 -12.68
CA ASP A 120 -15.25 9.80 -12.10
C ASP A 120 -15.62 9.89 -10.61
N PHE A 121 -14.60 10.10 -9.77
CA PHE A 121 -14.75 10.31 -8.33
C PHE A 121 -15.58 11.54 -7.97
N THR A 122 -15.65 12.57 -8.81
CA THR A 122 -16.47 13.75 -8.51
C THR A 122 -17.97 13.44 -8.48
N ASN A 123 -18.39 12.38 -9.17
CA ASN A 123 -19.79 11.94 -9.22
C ASN A 123 -20.23 11.20 -7.95
N VAL A 124 -19.29 10.80 -7.08
CA VAL A 124 -19.62 10.13 -5.83
C VAL A 124 -20.24 11.13 -4.85
N GLY A 125 -21.51 10.89 -4.54
CA GLY A 125 -22.26 11.65 -3.55
C GLY A 125 -21.53 11.68 -2.19
N VAL A 126 -21.61 12.80 -1.49
CA VAL A 126 -20.85 13.07 -0.25
C VAL A 126 -20.98 11.94 0.80
N GLY A 127 -22.15 11.32 0.91
CA GLY A 127 -22.37 10.21 1.83
C GLY A 127 -21.62 8.91 1.49
N PHE A 128 -21.28 8.68 0.22
CA PHE A 128 -20.57 7.49 -0.25
C PHE A 128 -19.06 7.68 -0.35
N ARG A 129 -18.55 8.92 -0.25
CA ARG A 129 -17.11 9.19 -0.35
C ARG A 129 -16.26 8.42 0.68
N PRO A 130 -16.65 8.31 1.97
CA PRO A 130 -15.87 7.52 2.91
C PRO A 130 -15.83 6.03 2.54
N ALA A 131 -16.92 5.49 2.00
CA ALA A 131 -16.97 4.09 1.53
C ALA A 131 -16.07 3.89 0.30
N ALA A 132 -16.08 4.83 -0.64
CA ALA A 132 -15.23 4.80 -1.82
C ALA A 132 -13.74 4.84 -1.45
N ILE A 133 -13.35 5.71 -0.52
CA ILE A 133 -11.94 5.81 -0.07
C ILE A 133 -11.49 4.52 0.61
N GLN A 134 -12.31 3.93 1.48
CA GLN A 134 -11.97 2.65 2.13
C GLN A 134 -11.85 1.50 1.12
N TYR A 135 -12.69 1.49 0.09
CA TYR A 135 -12.57 0.50 -0.99
C TYR A 135 -11.29 0.71 -1.82
N ALA A 136 -10.94 1.96 -2.14
CA ALA A 136 -9.68 2.26 -2.82
C ALA A 136 -8.47 1.80 -1.98
N ILE A 137 -8.52 1.95 -0.65
CA ILE A 137 -7.47 1.46 0.26
C ILE A 137 -7.34 -0.06 0.17
N TYR A 138 -8.46 -0.79 0.14
CA TYR A 138 -8.46 -2.24 -0.06
C TYR A 138 -7.74 -2.64 -1.35
N GLU A 139 -8.07 -2.02 -2.49
CA GLU A 139 -7.42 -2.30 -3.78
C GLU A 139 -5.91 -1.98 -3.75
N GLY A 140 -5.55 -0.86 -3.12
CA GLY A 140 -4.14 -0.47 -2.95
C GLY A 140 -3.35 -1.52 -2.17
N PHE A 141 -3.84 -1.92 -0.99
CA PHE A 141 -3.13 -2.90 -0.17
C PHE A 141 -3.11 -4.31 -0.78
N ASN A 142 -4.15 -4.72 -1.52
CA ASN A 142 -4.12 -5.96 -2.29
C ASN A 142 -3.03 -5.96 -3.36
N LYS A 143 -2.97 -4.89 -4.17
CA LYS A 143 -1.92 -4.76 -5.19
C LYS A 143 -0.53 -4.78 -4.54
N LEU A 144 -0.37 -4.10 -3.41
CA LEU A 144 0.90 -4.05 -2.67
C LEU A 144 1.28 -5.45 -2.14
N ALA A 145 0.33 -6.19 -1.58
CA ALA A 145 0.55 -7.56 -1.12
C ALA A 145 0.96 -8.49 -2.28
N MET A 146 0.31 -8.39 -3.44
CA MET A 146 0.69 -9.14 -4.64
C MET A 146 2.11 -8.80 -5.12
N LYS A 147 2.46 -7.51 -5.17
CA LYS A 147 3.80 -7.07 -5.53
C LYS A 147 4.84 -7.59 -4.53
N TRP A 148 4.52 -7.58 -3.24
CA TRP A 148 5.41 -8.13 -2.20
C TRP A 148 5.62 -9.63 -2.39
N HIS A 149 4.55 -10.39 -2.65
CA HIS A 149 4.62 -11.81 -2.97
C HIS A 149 5.52 -12.11 -4.17
N GLU A 150 5.35 -11.38 -5.26
CA GLU A 150 6.16 -11.56 -6.48
C GLU A 150 7.65 -11.31 -6.19
N ASN A 151 7.96 -10.23 -5.49
CA ASN A 151 9.35 -9.90 -5.17
C ASN A 151 9.99 -10.92 -4.21
N GLN A 152 9.25 -11.40 -3.21
CA GLN A 152 9.72 -12.49 -2.36
C GLN A 152 9.97 -13.74 -3.21
N SER A 153 9.06 -14.10 -4.11
CA SER A 153 9.24 -15.26 -4.99
C SER A 153 10.43 -15.13 -5.96
N GLN A 154 10.74 -13.92 -6.43
CA GLN A 154 11.84 -13.68 -7.39
C GLN A 154 13.20 -13.55 -6.70
N THR A 155 13.23 -13.05 -5.47
CA THR A 155 14.48 -12.72 -4.76
C THR A 155 15.03 -13.91 -3.97
N PHE A 156 14.17 -14.80 -3.45
CA PHE A 156 14.63 -15.92 -2.62
C PHE A 156 14.78 -17.21 -3.43
N ARG A 157 15.98 -17.81 -3.41
CA ARG A 157 16.15 -19.24 -3.72
C ARG A 157 15.39 -20.05 -2.67
N LEU A 158 14.84 -21.20 -3.03
CA LEU A 158 14.02 -22.07 -2.15
C LEU A 158 14.73 -22.41 -0.81
N GLU A 159 16.06 -22.35 -0.77
CA GLU A 159 16.92 -22.68 0.36
C GLU A 159 17.17 -21.51 1.32
N ASP A 160 16.85 -20.28 0.91
CA ASP A 160 17.05 -19.03 1.67
C ASP A 160 15.71 -18.46 2.16
N ALA A 161 14.78 -19.39 2.50
CA ALA A 161 13.41 -19.06 2.81
C ALA A 161 13.35 -18.02 3.96
N PRO A 162 12.64 -16.90 3.77
CA PRO A 162 12.69 -15.79 4.69
C PRO A 162 12.16 -16.19 6.08
N ASN A 163 12.85 -15.71 7.10
CA ASN A 163 12.50 -15.86 8.51
C ASN A 163 11.01 -15.49 8.74
N LYS A 164 10.35 -16.14 9.71
CA LYS A 164 8.90 -16.08 9.95
C LYS A 164 8.32 -14.64 10.03
N GLU A 165 9.15 -13.67 10.41
CA GLU A 165 8.86 -12.25 10.51
C GLU A 165 8.46 -11.59 9.16
N ASN A 166 8.97 -12.05 8.02
CA ASN A 166 8.58 -11.50 6.71
C ASN A 166 7.15 -11.90 6.30
N ILE A 167 6.64 -13.01 6.85
CA ILE A 167 5.25 -13.44 6.66
C ILE A 167 4.30 -12.53 7.46
N GLU A 168 4.74 -12.01 8.61
CA GLU A 168 3.92 -11.12 9.44
C GLU A 168 3.61 -9.79 8.75
N TYR A 169 4.58 -9.25 8.01
CA TYR A 169 4.38 -8.01 7.24
C TYR A 169 3.35 -8.17 6.12
N LEU A 170 3.40 -9.29 5.41
CA LEU A 170 2.40 -9.64 4.41
C LEU A 170 1.01 -9.85 5.05
N ASN A 171 0.95 -10.58 6.16
CA ASN A 171 -0.30 -10.79 6.90
C ASN A 171 -0.92 -9.46 7.35
N TRP A 172 -0.09 -8.50 7.76
CA TRP A 172 -0.55 -7.15 8.09
C TRP A 172 -1.16 -6.43 6.90
N MET A 173 -0.56 -6.52 5.70
CA MET A 173 -1.13 -5.93 4.48
C MET A 173 -2.49 -6.55 4.13
N ASN A 174 -2.57 -7.89 4.13
CA ASN A 174 -3.82 -8.61 3.84
C ASN A 174 -4.91 -8.27 4.87
N ALA A 175 -4.57 -8.25 6.16
CA ALA A 175 -5.51 -7.85 7.21
C ALA A 175 -5.97 -6.39 7.07
N THR A 176 -5.08 -5.49 6.65
CA THR A 176 -5.41 -4.08 6.38
C THR A 176 -6.39 -3.96 5.22
N ALA A 177 -6.16 -4.71 4.13
CA ALA A 177 -7.06 -4.76 2.98
C ALA A 177 -8.44 -5.30 3.38
N ASP A 178 -8.51 -6.45 4.07
CA ASP A 178 -9.77 -7.05 4.53
C ASP A 178 -10.57 -6.12 5.44
N ASN A 179 -9.89 -5.44 6.37
CA ASN A 179 -10.54 -4.49 7.27
C ASN A 179 -11.06 -3.26 6.53
N ALA A 180 -10.33 -2.77 5.52
CA ALA A 180 -10.76 -1.66 4.68
C ALA A 180 -12.01 -2.05 3.85
N LEU A 181 -12.04 -3.27 3.30
CA LEU A 181 -13.21 -3.77 2.58
C LEU A 181 -14.45 -3.88 3.48
N LYS A 182 -14.30 -4.45 4.68
CA LYS A 182 -15.39 -4.55 5.66
C LYS A 182 -15.94 -3.16 6.00
N ARG A 183 -15.07 -2.20 6.31
CA ARG A 183 -15.47 -0.80 6.58
C ARG A 183 -16.15 -0.15 5.38
N ALA A 184 -15.65 -0.38 4.16
CA ALA A 184 -16.27 0.13 2.95
C ALA A 184 -17.71 -0.39 2.78
N THR A 185 -17.92 -1.70 2.97
CA THR A 185 -19.25 -2.32 2.91
C THR A 185 -20.18 -1.79 4.00
N GLU A 186 -19.71 -1.69 5.24
CA GLU A 186 -20.50 -1.15 6.36
C GLU A 186 -20.91 0.30 6.13
N LEU A 187 -19.98 1.15 5.68
CA LEU A 187 -20.27 2.56 5.39
C LEU A 187 -21.27 2.72 4.26
N ARG A 188 -21.14 1.91 3.21
CA ARG A 188 -22.10 1.86 2.09
C ARG A 188 -23.48 1.45 2.58
N ASP A 189 -23.58 0.36 3.32
CA ASP A 189 -24.85 -0.20 3.79
C ASP A 189 -25.52 0.69 4.85
N ASN A 190 -24.73 1.36 5.70
CA ASN A 190 -25.20 2.38 6.63
C ASN A 190 -25.80 3.59 5.91
N ASN A 191 -25.19 4.03 4.81
CA ASN A 191 -25.74 5.13 4.01
C ASN A 191 -27.09 4.74 3.37
N TYR A 192 -27.19 3.54 2.79
CA TYR A 192 -28.45 3.02 2.26
C TYR A 192 -29.53 2.85 3.34
N THR A 193 -29.15 2.42 4.54
CA THR A 193 -30.08 2.26 5.67
C THR A 193 -30.62 3.59 6.16
N ARG A 194 -29.78 4.63 6.23
CA ARG A 194 -30.21 6.00 6.58
C ARG A 194 -31.18 6.59 5.57
N GLN A 195 -31.05 6.21 4.30
CA GLN A 195 -31.96 6.65 3.23
C GLN A 195 -33.23 5.78 3.13
N GLY A 196 -33.42 4.80 4.02
CA GLY A 196 -34.56 3.88 4.00
C GLY A 196 -34.54 2.87 2.85
N GLN A 197 -33.46 2.84 2.05
CA GLN A 197 -33.32 1.99 0.87
C GLN A 197 -32.87 0.56 1.21
N SER A 198 -32.31 0.32 2.40
CA SER A 198 -31.85 -1.02 2.80
C SER A 198 -32.96 -2.06 3.03
N LYS A 199 -34.24 -1.64 3.01
CA LYS A 199 -35.39 -2.53 3.16
C LYS A 199 -35.97 -3.05 1.84
N ALA A 200 -35.53 -2.56 0.69
CA ALA A 200 -35.96 -3.08 -0.60
C ALA A 200 -34.90 -4.06 -1.14
N PRO A 201 -35.12 -5.38 -1.10
CA PRO A 201 -34.23 -6.30 -1.78
C PRO A 201 -34.28 -6.00 -3.28
N LEU A 202 -33.15 -5.57 -3.87
CA LEU A 202 -33.11 -5.16 -5.28
C LEU A 202 -33.52 -6.30 -6.22
N PHE A 203 -33.31 -7.57 -5.82
CA PHE A 203 -33.89 -8.75 -6.45
C PHE A 203 -34.01 -9.91 -5.46
N LYS A 204 -35.12 -10.01 -4.72
CA LYS A 204 -35.56 -11.31 -4.18
C LYS A 204 -36.60 -11.85 -5.14
N VAL A 205 -36.26 -12.92 -5.87
CA VAL A 205 -37.28 -13.77 -6.50
C VAL A 205 -38.11 -14.34 -5.34
N ALA A 206 -39.33 -13.84 -5.17
CA ALA A 206 -40.30 -14.44 -4.27
C ALA A 206 -40.63 -15.83 -4.85
N GLY A 207 -39.93 -16.86 -4.37
CA GLY A 207 -40.26 -18.24 -4.67
C GLY A 207 -41.61 -18.56 -4.05
N GLY A 208 -42.69 -18.31 -4.79
CA GLY A 208 -44.03 -18.71 -4.40
C GLY A 208 -44.05 -20.23 -4.23
N ARG A 209 -44.15 -20.72 -3.00
CA ARG A 209 -44.43 -22.13 -2.74
C ARG A 209 -45.91 -22.37 -3.02
N VAL A 210 -46.22 -22.89 -4.20
CA VAL A 210 -47.53 -23.49 -4.47
C VAL A 210 -47.65 -24.73 -3.57
N GLN A 211 -48.60 -24.73 -2.64
CA GLN A 211 -48.91 -25.94 -1.88
C GLN A 211 -49.45 -26.99 -2.84
N ASN A 212 -48.88 -28.19 -2.81
CA ASN A 212 -49.33 -29.31 -3.61
C ASN A 212 -50.66 -29.80 -3.03
N THR A 213 -51.78 -29.30 -3.54
CA THR A 213 -53.11 -29.75 -3.14
C THR A 213 -53.36 -31.15 -3.69
N THR A 214 -53.26 -32.17 -2.85
CA THR A 214 -53.67 -33.53 -3.20
C THR A 214 -55.19 -33.55 -3.40
N PRO A 215 -55.73 -34.15 -4.48
CA PRO A 215 -57.17 -34.23 -4.66
C PRO A 215 -57.80 -35.03 -3.52
N MET A 216 -58.79 -34.45 -2.84
CA MET A 216 -59.62 -35.18 -1.89
C MET A 216 -60.44 -36.23 -2.66
N ARG A 217 -60.37 -37.49 -2.24
CA ARG A 217 -61.26 -38.57 -2.66
C ARG A 217 -62.52 -38.58 -1.80
#